data_AF-A0AAV8YGZ6-F1
#
_entry.id   AF-A0AAV8YGZ6-F1
#
_cell.length_a   1.000
_cell.length_b   1.000
_cell.length_c   1.000
_cell.angle_alpha   90.00
_cell.angle_beta   90.00
_cell.angle_gamma   90.00
#
_symmetry.space_group_name_H-M   'P 1'
#
loop_
_entity.id
_entity.type
_entity.pdbx_description
1 polymer ?
#
loop_
_entity_poly.entity_id
_entity_poly.type
_entity_poly.pdbx_seq_one_letter_code
_entity_poly.pdbx_strand_id
1 'polypeptide(L)'
;MAHLTVTQGIEILILIGYGNTTRTQQGVCNLFNAKYPDNPITQSTVSKIESKFRETGDVKDLPKSGRPKITLDKKIDIVLSMEKNPQSTSTLVASENEVSQTTVLRILGKENYHLYKFQLVQELNEDNTDRRLQLLRHRALQNTETPDN
;
A
#
# COMPACT_ATOMS: atom_id res chain seq x y z
N MET A 1 16.08 -21.54 -6.42
CA MET A 1 15.13 -22.04 -7.43
C MET A 1 15.35 -21.21 -8.67
N ALA A 2 15.44 -21.83 -9.86
CA ALA A 2 15.48 -21.09 -11.11
C ALA A 2 14.28 -20.15 -11.17
N HIS A 3 14.50 -18.90 -11.55
CA HIS A 3 13.42 -17.92 -11.67
C HIS A 3 12.67 -18.19 -12.98
N LEU A 4 11.61 -18.99 -12.93
CA LEU A 4 10.77 -19.21 -14.10
C LEU A 4 9.88 -18.01 -14.36
N THR A 5 9.79 -17.62 -15.62
CA THR A 5 8.77 -16.68 -16.08
C THR A 5 7.40 -17.36 -16.12
N VAL A 6 6.33 -16.56 -16.07
CA VAL A 6 4.95 -17.08 -16.18
C VAL A 6 4.77 -17.87 -17.49
N THR A 7 5.34 -17.40 -18.59
CA THR A 7 5.33 -18.07 -19.89
C THR A 7 5.98 -19.45 -19.82
N GLN A 8 7.15 -19.57 -19.19
CA GLN A 8 7.82 -20.85 -19.01
C GLN A 8 7.01 -21.82 -18.14
N GLY A 9 6.33 -21.32 -17.11
CA GLY A 9 5.43 -22.14 -16.29
C GLY A 9 4.22 -22.66 -17.09
N ILE A 10 3.65 -21.83 -17.96
CA ILE A 10 2.58 -22.24 -18.88
C ILE A 10 3.09 -23.29 -19.87
N GLU A 11 4.28 -23.10 -20.44
CA GLU A 11 4.89 -24.09 -21.34
C GLU A 11 5.08 -25.45 -20.65
N ILE A 12 5.49 -25.47 -19.38
CA ILE A 12 5.60 -26.70 -18.59
C ILE A 12 4.25 -27.39 -18.46
N LEU A 13 3.17 -26.65 -18.16
CA LEU A 13 1.82 -27.23 -18.07
C LEU A 13 1.36 -27.82 -19.40
N ILE A 14 1.62 -27.12 -20.52
CA ILE A 14 1.33 -27.62 -21.87
C ILE A 14 2.11 -28.91 -22.16
N LEU A 15 3.37 -29.00 -21.71
CA LEU A 15 4.18 -30.20 -21.89
C LEU A 15 3.70 -31.39 -21.04
N ILE A 16 3.19 -31.14 -19.83
CA ILE A 16 2.62 -32.16 -18.92
C ILE A 16 1.37 -32.78 -19.53
N GLY A 17 0.46 -31.95 -20.03
CA GLY A 17 -0.81 -32.40 -20.59
C GLY A 17 -1.22 -31.54 -21.78
N TYR A 18 -1.11 -32.12 -22.97
CA TYR A 18 -1.73 -31.60 -24.19
C TYR A 18 -2.70 -32.66 -24.72
N GLY A 19 -4.00 -32.33 -24.75
CA GLY A 19 -5.05 -33.26 -25.19
C GLY A 19 -5.28 -34.44 -24.23
N ASN A 20 -5.39 -35.67 -24.75
CA ASN A 20 -5.75 -36.89 -24.01
C ASN A 20 -4.55 -37.68 -23.45
N THR A 21 -3.34 -37.11 -23.48
CA THR A 21 -2.11 -37.80 -23.08
C THR A 21 -1.34 -37.02 -22.02
N THR A 22 -1.04 -37.68 -20.91
CA THR A 22 -0.23 -37.16 -19.81
C THR A 22 1.21 -37.66 -19.94
N ARG A 23 2.18 -36.74 -20.00
CA ARG A 23 3.61 -37.08 -19.98
C ARG A 23 4.12 -37.22 -18.55
N THR A 24 5.17 -38.02 -18.36
CA THR A 24 5.85 -38.09 -17.06
C THR A 24 6.58 -36.78 -16.76
N GLN A 25 6.61 -36.37 -15.49
CA GLN A 25 7.28 -35.15 -15.05
C GLN A 25 8.78 -35.14 -15.40
N GLN A 26 9.43 -36.30 -15.40
CA GLN A 26 10.82 -36.45 -15.83
C GLN A 26 10.98 -36.20 -17.34
N GLY A 27 10.05 -36.69 -18.16
CA GLY A 27 10.06 -36.43 -19.61
C GLY A 27 9.89 -34.94 -19.92
N VAL A 28 9.01 -34.25 -19.19
CA VAL A 28 8.82 -32.79 -19.32
C VAL A 28 10.08 -32.03 -18.92
N CYS A 29 10.72 -32.43 -17.81
CA CYS A 29 11.98 -31.85 -17.37
C CYS A 29 13.07 -31.94 -18.45
N ASN A 30 13.23 -33.12 -19.06
CA ASN A 30 14.23 -33.33 -20.11
C ASN A 30 13.93 -32.48 -21.35
N LEU A 31 12.67 -32.42 -21.80
CA LEU A 31 12.26 -31.61 -22.95
C LEU A 31 12.44 -30.11 -22.69
N PHE A 32 12.10 -29.64 -21.49
CA PHE A 32 12.27 -28.25 -21.11
C PHE A 32 13.76 -27.87 -21.04
N ASN A 33 14.59 -28.71 -20.43
CA ASN A 33 16.04 -28.46 -20.32
C ASN A 33 16.75 -28.53 -21.68
N ALA A 34 16.25 -29.35 -22.61
CA ALA A 34 16.74 -29.37 -23.98
C ALA A 34 16.42 -28.06 -24.73
N LYS A 35 15.26 -27.45 -24.45
CA LYS A 35 14.83 -26.17 -25.04
C LYS A 35 15.51 -24.96 -24.39
N TYR A 36 15.78 -25.03 -23.08
CA TYR A 36 16.37 -23.95 -22.29
C TYR A 36 17.61 -24.44 -21.52
N PRO A 37 18.77 -24.57 -22.20
CA PRO A 37 20.00 -25.05 -21.55
C PRO A 37 20.54 -24.07 -20.51
N ASP A 38 20.28 -22.77 -20.66
CA ASP A 38 20.80 -21.72 -19.76
C ASP A 38 20.12 -21.72 -18.38
N ASN A 39 18.89 -22.24 -18.28
CA ASN A 39 18.10 -22.26 -17.05
C ASN A 39 17.46 -23.64 -16.86
N PRO A 40 18.24 -24.67 -16.50
CA PRO A 40 17.73 -26.01 -16.30
C PRO A 40 16.82 -26.07 -15.07
N ILE A 41 15.73 -26.80 -15.21
CA ILE A 41 14.79 -27.13 -14.14
C ILE A 41 15.00 -28.57 -13.68
N THR A 42 14.44 -28.89 -12.53
CA THR A 42 14.41 -30.25 -11.97
C THR A 42 12.99 -30.80 -12.02
N GLN A 43 12.85 -32.12 -11.96
CA GLN A 43 11.55 -32.80 -11.89
C GLN A 43 10.71 -32.33 -10.69
N SER A 44 11.35 -31.97 -9.56
CA SER A 44 10.66 -31.42 -8.40
C SER A 44 10.06 -30.03 -8.65
N THR A 45 10.67 -29.21 -9.52
CA THR A 45 10.09 -27.93 -9.96
C THR A 45 8.84 -28.16 -10.80
N VAL A 46 8.88 -29.13 -11.74
CA VAL A 46 7.72 -29.51 -12.57
C VAL A 46 6.56 -29.97 -11.68
N SER A 47 6.84 -30.86 -10.72
CA SER A 47 5.85 -31.35 -9.76
C SER A 47 5.22 -30.23 -8.93
N LYS A 48 6.04 -29.30 -8.40
CA LYS A 48 5.54 -28.14 -7.65
C LYS A 48 4.63 -27.23 -8.49
N ILE A 49 4.97 -27.00 -9.75
CA ILE A 49 4.16 -26.20 -10.67
C ILE A 49 2.82 -26.89 -10.93
N GLU A 50 2.84 -28.20 -11.18
CA GLU A 50 1.61 -28.99 -11.38
C GLU A 50 0.71 -28.94 -10.15
N SER A 51 1.24 -29.23 -8.95
CA SER A 51 0.48 -29.18 -7.71
C SER A 51 -0.09 -27.79 -7.45
N LYS A 52 0.73 -26.75 -7.58
CA LYS A 52 0.31 -25.34 -7.41
C LYS A 52 -0.83 -24.98 -8.36
N PHE A 53 -0.72 -25.39 -9.63
CA PHE A 53 -1.76 -25.14 -10.62
C PHE A 53 -3.06 -25.88 -10.29
N ARG A 54 -3.00 -27.14 -9.83
CA ARG A 54 -4.18 -27.89 -9.40
C ARG A 54 -4.87 -27.29 -8.18
N GLU A 55 -4.11 -26.72 -7.25
CA GLU A 55 -4.63 -26.10 -6.02
C GLU A 55 -5.19 -24.69 -6.24
N THR A 56 -4.45 -23.83 -6.97
CA THR A 56 -4.76 -22.40 -7.09
C THR A 56 -5.38 -22.03 -8.45
N GLY A 57 -5.13 -22.83 -9.50
CA GLY A 57 -5.52 -22.52 -10.88
C GLY A 57 -4.64 -21.48 -11.58
N ASP A 58 -3.58 -20.99 -10.93
CA ASP A 58 -2.67 -19.97 -11.47
C ASP A 58 -1.21 -20.46 -11.44
N VAL A 59 -0.46 -20.04 -12.45
CA VAL A 59 0.99 -20.27 -12.59
C VAL A 59 1.78 -19.19 -11.86
N LYS A 60 1.22 -17.97 -11.73
CA LYS A 60 1.89 -16.84 -11.08
C LYS A 60 2.21 -17.13 -9.63
N ASP A 61 3.33 -16.60 -9.16
CA ASP A 61 3.70 -16.71 -7.75
C ASP A 61 2.69 -16.00 -6.87
N LEU A 62 2.18 -16.76 -5.90
CA LEU A 62 1.32 -16.23 -4.86
C LEU A 62 2.08 -15.14 -4.10
N PRO A 63 1.39 -14.05 -3.70
CA PRO A 63 2.01 -13.06 -2.85
C PRO A 63 2.51 -13.75 -1.59
N LYS A 64 3.81 -13.61 -1.30
CA LYS A 64 4.41 -14.20 -0.10
C LYS A 64 3.71 -13.61 1.12
N SER A 65 3.32 -14.47 2.06
CA SER A 65 2.88 -14.01 3.37
C SER A 65 4.04 -13.25 4.02
N GLY A 66 3.90 -11.93 4.11
CA GLY A 66 4.90 -11.07 4.72
C GLY A 66 4.77 -11.04 6.24
N ARG A 67 5.60 -10.23 6.90
CA ARG A 67 5.46 -9.95 8.33
C ARG A 67 4.04 -9.45 8.64
N PRO A 68 3.36 -9.97 9.69
CA PRO A 68 2.02 -9.52 10.05
C PRO A 68 2.02 -8.00 10.23
N LYS A 69 1.09 -7.35 9.54
CA LYS A 69 0.87 -5.91 9.66
C LYS A 69 0.11 -5.64 10.96
N ILE A 70 0.24 -4.41 11.48
CA ILE A 70 -0.63 -3.92 12.55
C ILE A 70 -2.10 -4.13 12.16
N THR A 71 -2.89 -4.57 13.14
CA THR A 71 -4.35 -4.75 13.06
C THR A 71 -5.04 -3.50 12.56
N LEU A 72 -6.12 -3.67 11.80
CA LEU A 72 -6.88 -2.54 11.25
C LEU A 72 -7.40 -1.62 12.36
N ASP A 73 -7.93 -2.20 13.44
CA ASP A 73 -8.50 -1.47 14.58
C ASP A 73 -7.51 -0.47 15.18
N LYS A 74 -6.29 -0.94 15.48
CA LYS A 74 -5.22 -0.06 16.00
C LYS A 74 -4.87 1.09 15.05
N LYS A 75 -5.01 0.92 13.72
CA LYS A 75 -4.78 2.03 12.78
C LYS A 75 -5.89 3.06 12.88
N ILE A 76 -7.14 2.59 12.98
CA ILE A 76 -8.31 3.46 13.13
C ILE A 76 -8.18 4.25 14.43
N ASP A 77 -7.80 3.62 15.54
CA ASP A 77 -7.61 4.27 16.83
C ASP A 77 -6.54 5.37 16.78
N ILE A 78 -5.40 5.08 16.13
CA ILE A 78 -4.31 6.07 15.93
C ILE A 78 -4.82 7.28 15.13
N VAL A 79 -5.53 7.06 14.02
CA VAL A 79 -6.06 8.16 13.20
C VAL A 79 -7.10 8.96 13.97
N LEU A 80 -8.00 8.29 14.68
CA LEU A 80 -9.04 8.94 15.50
C LEU A 80 -8.44 9.79 16.64
N SER A 81 -7.35 9.33 17.26
CA SER A 81 -6.65 10.09 18.29
C SER A 81 -6.07 11.40 17.75
N MET A 82 -5.53 11.38 16.52
CA MET A 82 -4.99 12.58 15.86
C MET A 82 -6.10 13.52 15.40
N GLU A 83 -7.24 13.00 14.96
CA GLU A 83 -8.40 13.81 14.59
C GLU A 83 -8.99 14.55 15.80
N LYS A 84 -9.08 13.86 16.95
CA LYS A 84 -9.56 14.45 18.20
C LYS A 84 -8.64 15.54 18.73
N ASN A 85 -7.33 15.34 18.62
CA ASN A 85 -6.34 16.31 19.05
C ASN A 85 -5.16 16.38 18.06
N PRO A 86 -5.20 17.32 17.09
CA PRO A 86 -4.15 17.46 16.08
C PRO A 86 -2.78 17.89 16.63
N GLN A 87 -2.75 18.43 17.86
CA GLN A 87 -1.52 18.89 18.52
C GLN A 87 -0.83 17.77 19.31
N SER A 88 -1.40 16.56 19.32
CA SER A 88 -0.83 15.40 20.01
C SER A 88 0.53 15.03 19.43
N THR A 89 1.47 14.70 20.31
CA THR A 89 2.77 14.19 19.85
C THR A 89 2.65 12.73 19.42
N SER A 90 3.43 12.35 18.40
CA SER A 90 3.47 10.95 17.93
C SER A 90 3.86 9.95 19.02
N THR A 91 4.64 10.40 20.02
CA THR A 91 5.11 9.57 21.14
C THR A 91 3.98 9.29 22.13
N LEU A 92 3.15 10.30 22.41
CA LEU A 92 1.98 10.15 23.27
C LEU A 92 0.97 9.19 22.64
N VAL A 93 0.64 9.42 21.37
CA VAL A 93 -0.27 8.53 20.60
C VAL A 93 0.28 7.09 20.53
N ALA A 94 1.60 6.93 20.40
CA ALA A 94 2.23 5.62 20.42
C ALA A 94 2.07 4.90 21.76
N SER A 95 2.23 5.64 22.87
CA SER A 95 2.05 5.10 24.22
C SER A 95 0.59 4.69 24.48
N GLU A 96 -0.38 5.51 24.07
CA GLU A 96 -1.81 5.23 24.25
C GLU A 96 -2.29 4.00 23.47
N ASN A 97 -1.70 3.74 22.30
CA ASN A 97 -2.11 2.66 21.40
C ASN A 97 -1.22 1.40 21.51
N GLU A 98 -0.24 1.40 22.43
CA GLU A 98 0.76 0.34 22.63
C GLU A 98 1.48 -0.05 21.32
N VAL A 99 1.98 0.95 20.60
CA VAL A 99 2.71 0.77 19.34
C VAL A 99 4.01 1.55 19.36
N SER A 100 4.95 1.23 18.47
CA SER A 100 6.15 2.04 18.33
C SER A 100 5.85 3.36 17.62
N GLN A 101 6.54 4.43 18.03
CA GLN A 101 6.43 5.77 17.41
C GLN A 101 6.65 5.73 15.88
N THR A 102 7.64 4.96 15.42
CA THR A 102 7.91 4.79 13.98
C THR A 102 6.71 4.21 13.23
N THR A 103 5.92 3.36 13.89
CA THR A 103 4.73 2.80 13.27
C THR A 103 3.61 3.82 13.18
N VAL A 104 3.42 4.64 14.20
CA VAL A 104 2.48 5.78 14.17
C VAL A 104 2.83 6.71 13.00
N LEU A 105 4.08 7.17 12.91
CA LEU A 105 4.52 8.06 11.83
C LEU A 105 4.30 7.45 10.44
N ARG A 106 4.55 6.14 10.29
CA ARG A 106 4.30 5.43 9.03
C ARG A 106 2.80 5.33 8.69
N ILE A 107 1.93 5.20 9.68
CA ILE A 107 0.47 5.19 9.48
C ILE A 107 0.02 6.60 9.08
N LEU A 108 0.42 7.62 9.83
CA LEU A 108 0.08 9.02 9.54
C LEU A 108 0.53 9.45 8.14
N GLY A 109 1.75 9.07 7.73
CA GLY A 109 2.24 9.35 6.38
C GLY A 109 1.48 8.62 5.26
N LYS A 110 0.84 7.48 5.55
CA LYS A 110 -0.02 6.77 4.57
C LYS A 110 -1.41 7.37 4.46
N GLU A 111 -1.94 7.85 5.57
CA GLU A 111 -3.24 8.51 5.64
C GLU A 111 -3.14 10.02 5.32
N ASN A 112 -1.98 10.49 4.82
CA ASN A 112 -1.70 11.89 4.45
C ASN A 112 -1.87 12.91 5.60
N TYR A 113 -1.67 12.48 6.85
CA TYR A 113 -1.56 13.39 7.98
C TYR A 113 -0.16 14.00 8.00
N HIS A 114 -0.09 15.30 7.74
CA HIS A 114 1.15 16.08 7.77
C HIS A 114 1.19 16.96 9.01
N LEU A 115 2.37 17.10 9.61
CA LEU A 115 2.57 18.09 10.66
C LEU A 115 2.42 19.49 10.05
N TYR A 116 1.42 20.24 10.49
CA TYR A 116 1.26 21.64 10.12
C TYR A 116 2.31 22.48 10.84
N LYS A 117 2.89 23.46 10.13
CA LYS A 117 3.73 24.48 10.75
C LYS A 117 2.84 25.42 11.56
N PHE A 118 3.23 25.72 12.80
CA PHE A 118 2.54 26.73 13.58
C PHE A 118 2.68 28.09 12.88
N GLN A 119 1.58 28.82 12.75
CA GLN A 119 1.59 30.21 12.29
C GLN A 119 1.36 31.11 13.49
N LEU A 120 2.30 32.02 13.73
CA LEU A 120 2.12 33.08 14.71
C LEU A 120 1.15 34.10 14.11
N VAL A 121 -0.02 34.24 14.71
CA VAL A 121 -1.03 35.22 14.34
C VAL A 121 -1.18 36.21 15.49
N GLN A 122 -1.46 37.48 15.17
CA GLN A 122 -1.73 38.50 16.18
C GLN A 122 -2.94 38.11 17.02
N GLU A 123 -2.79 38.18 18.35
CA GLU A 123 -3.86 37.96 19.32
C GLU A 123 -5.06 38.88 19.03
N LEU A 124 -6.28 38.33 19.12
CA LEU A 124 -7.51 39.12 19.06
C LEU A 124 -7.83 39.62 20.47
N ASN A 125 -7.65 40.93 20.68
CA ASN A 125 -8.21 41.59 21.87
C ASN A 125 -9.73 41.78 21.68
N GLU A 126 -10.48 41.88 22.78
CA GLU A 126 -11.94 42.05 22.78
C GLU A 126 -12.40 43.22 21.89
N ASP A 127 -11.74 44.37 21.97
CA ASP A 127 -12.03 45.57 21.15
C ASP A 127 -11.68 45.42 19.64
N ASN A 128 -10.86 44.43 19.28
CA ASN A 128 -10.34 44.29 17.91
C ASN A 128 -11.22 43.41 17.02
N THR A 129 -12.09 42.58 17.60
CA THR A 129 -12.96 41.65 16.85
C THR A 129 -13.94 42.42 15.98
N ASP A 130 -14.68 43.36 16.56
CA ASP A 130 -15.70 44.14 15.84
C ASP A 130 -15.08 45.04 14.78
N ARG A 131 -13.94 45.67 15.09
CA ARG A 131 -13.22 46.53 14.14
C ARG A 131 -12.73 45.75 12.92
N ARG A 132 -12.21 44.54 13.12
CA ARG A 132 -11.80 43.65 12.03
C ARG A 132 -12.98 43.21 11.18
N LEU A 133 -14.12 42.87 11.79
CA LEU A 133 -15.32 42.48 11.07
C LEU A 133 -15.93 43.63 10.26
N GLN A 134 -15.95 44.85 10.82
CA GLN A 134 -16.38 46.05 10.11
C GLN A 134 -15.51 46.35 8.90
N LEU A 135 -14.18 46.23 9.03
CA LEU A 135 -13.24 46.39 7.92
C LEU A 135 -13.49 45.36 6.81
N LEU A 136 -13.72 44.09 7.18
CA LEU A 136 -14.05 43.02 6.22
C LEU A 136 -15.34 43.32 5.46
N ARG A 137 -16.41 43.71 6.18
CA ARG A 137 -17.70 44.07 5.59
C ARG A 137 -17.59 45.27 4.65
N HIS A 138 -16.88 46.32 5.08
CA HIS A 138 -16.66 47.51 4.26
C HIS A 138 -15.89 47.18 2.97
N ARG A 139 -14.81 46.39 3.06
CA ARG A 139 -14.05 45.95 1.86
C ARG A 139 -14.89 45.08 0.93
N ALA A 140 -15.77 44.23 1.46
CA ALA A 140 -16.65 43.40 0.64
C ALA A 140 -17.63 44.25 -0.18
N LEU A 141 -18.19 45.33 0.38
CA LEU A 141 -19.07 46.26 -0.34
C LEU A 141 -18.32 47.08 -1.40
N GLN A 142 -17.09 47.49 -1.14
CA GLN A 142 -16.27 48.22 -2.12
C GLN A 142 -15.87 47.34 -3.31
N ASN A 143 -15.61 46.05 -3.09
CA ASN A 143 -15.28 45.11 -4.17
C ASN A 143 -16.47 44.77 -5.08
N THR A 144 -17.71 45.03 -4.65
CA THR A 144 -18.90 44.86 -5.50
C THR A 144 -19.22 46.09 -6.35
N GLU A 145 -18.61 47.25 -6.07
CA GLU A 145 -18.82 48.51 -6.78
C GLU A 145 -17.76 48.80 -7.85
N THR A 146 -16.69 48.00 -7.92
CA THR A 146 -15.76 48.00 -9.05
C THR A 146 -16.18 46.91 -10.05
N PRO A 147 -16.95 47.22 -11.11
CA PRO A 147 -17.14 46.26 -12.19
C PRO A 147 -15.78 46.00 -12.83
N ASP A 148 -15.47 44.72 -13.05
CA ASP A 148 -14.33 44.28 -13.84
C ASP A 148 -14.28 45.07 -15.16
N ASN A 149 -13.16 45.75 -15.38
CA ASN A 149 -12.86 46.45 -16.62
C ASN A 149 -12.03 45.55 -17.52
#